data_AF-A0A3D9BAU5-F1
#
_entry.id   AF-A0A3D9BAU5-F1
#
_cell.length_a   1.000
_cell.length_b   1.000
_cell.length_c   1.000
_cell.angle_alpha   90.00
_cell.angle_beta   90.00
_cell.angle_gamma   90.00
#
_symmetry.space_group_name_H-M   'P 1'
#
loop_
_entity.id
_entity.type
_entity.pdbx_description
1 polymer ?
#
loop_
_entity_poly.entity_id
_entity_poly.type
_entity_poly.pdbx_seq_one_letter_code
_entity_poly.pdbx_strand_id
1 'polypeptide(L)'
;MRKLLILLSISFYTFYNSQIKLDILVHEKISTGKYLLRITVKNQTNDFYALPLDKTGFKAYYSSEYCASQESEYSYKYLSPTIMLKDNSKNQFIEASSKMMDLVENYKDEYSKNMGFSDKEKEELILKWKNKNSIQTISAAQKNYYLVNNLVLLRPNEEIDYNVELDMTGIPRLDIKGEYDYYFLDHNKYALSLDLCILENVYMDLTKRQKEKLKKYKLYGGTIKSNTFSFEAYK
;
A
#
# COMPACT_ATOMS: atom_id res chain seq x y z
N MET A 1 -21.42 40.77 -5.01
CA MET A 1 -21.56 39.69 -4.01
C MET A 1 -21.99 38.35 -4.61
N ARG A 2 -23.13 38.24 -5.31
CA ARG A 2 -23.60 36.96 -5.92
C ARG A 2 -22.61 36.29 -6.88
N LYS A 3 -21.91 37.06 -7.73
CA LYS A 3 -20.86 36.54 -8.63
C LYS A 3 -19.63 36.01 -7.88
N LEU A 4 -19.27 36.62 -6.75
CA LEU A 4 -18.15 36.20 -5.89
C LEU A 4 -18.48 34.89 -5.18
N LEU A 5 -19.72 34.75 -4.68
CA LEU A 5 -20.22 33.53 -4.07
C LEU A 5 -20.23 32.36 -5.06
N ILE A 6 -20.67 32.57 -6.29
CA ILE A 6 -20.65 31.53 -7.34
C ILE A 6 -19.21 31.10 -7.67
N LEU A 7 -18.28 32.06 -7.76
CA LEU A 7 -16.86 31.74 -8.00
C LEU A 7 -16.23 30.96 -6.83
N LEU A 8 -16.58 31.32 -5.59
CA LEU A 8 -16.21 30.57 -4.39
C LEU A 8 -16.81 29.15 -4.42
N SER A 9 -18.10 29.00 -4.74
CA SER A 9 -18.74 27.69 -4.86
C SER A 9 -18.04 26.78 -5.88
N ILE A 10 -17.68 27.32 -7.04
CA ILE A 10 -17.01 26.56 -8.12
C ILE A 10 -15.58 26.17 -7.72
N SER A 11 -14.84 27.09 -7.09
CA SER A 11 -13.49 26.79 -6.61
C SER A 11 -13.52 25.76 -5.47
N PHE A 12 -14.44 25.87 -4.52
CA PHE A 12 -14.67 24.83 -3.51
C PHE A 12 -15.01 23.47 -4.15
N TYR A 13 -15.86 23.43 -5.18
CA TYR A 13 -16.23 22.18 -5.85
C TYR A 13 -15.04 21.46 -6.50
N THR A 14 -14.03 22.21 -6.97
CA THR A 14 -12.80 21.63 -7.52
C THR A 14 -11.83 21.10 -6.46
N PHE A 15 -11.93 21.54 -5.20
CA PHE A 15 -11.07 21.06 -4.11
C PHE A 15 -11.60 19.79 -3.43
N TYR A 16 -12.89 19.48 -3.54
CA TYR A 16 -13.52 18.40 -2.75
C TYR A 16 -13.49 17.01 -3.41
N ASN A 17 -13.05 16.87 -4.65
CA ASN A 17 -12.94 15.56 -5.29
C ASN A 17 -11.46 15.18 -5.40
N SER A 18 -11.03 14.19 -4.60
CA SER A 18 -9.74 13.53 -4.83
C SER A 18 -9.69 13.01 -6.27
N GLN A 19 -8.57 13.20 -6.96
CA GLN A 19 -8.40 12.74 -8.35
C GLN A 19 -8.55 11.22 -8.45
N ILE A 20 -8.02 10.51 -7.45
CA ILE A 20 -8.12 9.07 -7.29
C ILE A 20 -8.88 8.77 -6.01
N LYS A 21 -9.89 7.91 -6.10
CA LYS A 21 -10.65 7.42 -4.96
C LYS A 21 -10.21 6.01 -4.61
N LEU A 22 -10.08 5.74 -3.32
CA LEU A 22 -9.89 4.43 -2.74
C LEU A 22 -11.13 4.12 -1.90
N ASP A 23 -11.78 2.99 -2.12
CA ASP A 23 -12.86 2.50 -1.27
C ASP A 23 -12.54 1.09 -0.79
N ILE A 24 -12.99 0.77 0.42
CA ILE A 24 -12.90 -0.54 1.04
C ILE A 24 -14.31 -1.01 1.43
N LEU A 25 -14.55 -2.29 1.18
CA LEU A 25 -15.73 -3.01 1.61
C LEU A 25 -15.28 -4.31 2.27
N VAL A 26 -15.82 -4.60 3.45
CA VAL A 26 -15.64 -5.92 4.08
C VAL A 26 -16.50 -6.91 3.30
N HIS A 27 -15.85 -7.78 2.53
CA HIS A 27 -16.54 -8.84 1.81
C HIS A 27 -16.93 -9.97 2.79
N GLU A 28 -15.99 -10.35 3.66
CA GLU A 28 -16.17 -11.42 4.65
C GLU A 28 -15.35 -11.14 5.92
N LYS A 29 -15.89 -11.49 7.09
CA LYS A 29 -15.14 -11.60 8.35
C LYS A 29 -14.67 -13.04 8.49
N ILE A 30 -13.36 -13.27 8.38
CA ILE A 30 -12.76 -14.61 8.45
C ILE A 30 -12.66 -15.03 9.92
N SER A 31 -12.09 -14.17 10.77
CA SER A 31 -11.96 -14.38 12.21
C SER A 31 -11.67 -13.06 12.93
N THR A 32 -11.41 -13.09 14.24
CA THR A 32 -11.06 -11.88 15.00
C THR A 32 -9.82 -11.21 14.42
N GLY A 33 -9.98 -9.96 13.99
CA GLY A 33 -8.89 -9.20 13.38
C GLY A 33 -8.55 -9.60 11.94
N LYS A 34 -9.28 -10.55 11.34
CA LYS A 34 -9.04 -11.04 9.98
C LYS A 34 -10.26 -10.86 9.07
N TYR A 35 -10.04 -10.22 7.93
CA TYR A 35 -11.09 -9.84 6.99
C TYR A 35 -10.66 -10.09 5.56
N LEU A 36 -11.60 -10.53 4.72
CA LEU A 36 -11.45 -10.42 3.28
C LEU A 36 -12.00 -9.06 2.85
N LEU A 37 -11.13 -8.18 2.40
CA LEU A 37 -11.49 -6.84 1.94
C LEU A 37 -11.60 -6.83 0.42
N ARG A 38 -12.68 -6.26 -0.11
CA ARG A 38 -12.73 -5.77 -1.49
C ARG A 38 -12.24 -4.33 -1.49
N ILE A 39 -11.19 -4.06 -2.25
CA ILE A 39 -10.63 -2.72 -2.44
C ILE A 39 -10.94 -2.25 -3.86
N THR A 40 -11.52 -1.07 -3.96
CA THR A 40 -11.84 -0.40 -5.21
C THR A 40 -10.97 0.83 -5.37
N VAL A 41 -10.30 0.96 -6.51
CA VAL A 41 -9.54 2.17 -6.89
C VAL A 41 -10.13 2.76 -8.14
N LYS A 42 -10.52 4.03 -8.08
CA LYS A 42 -11.20 4.72 -9.16
C LYS A 42 -10.49 6.00 -9.53
N ASN A 43 -10.20 6.16 -10.82
CA ASN A 43 -9.83 7.46 -11.37
C ASN A 43 -11.10 8.28 -11.60
N GLN A 44 -11.29 9.38 -10.87
CA GLN A 44 -12.48 10.24 -11.00
C GLN A 44 -12.32 11.35 -12.04
N THR A 45 -11.18 11.37 -12.75
CA THR A 45 -10.81 12.44 -13.67
C THR A 45 -10.98 12.04 -15.13
N ASN A 46 -10.82 13.03 -16.01
CA ASN A 46 -10.73 12.84 -17.45
C ASN A 46 -9.29 12.61 -17.96
N ASP A 47 -8.31 12.51 -17.06
CA ASP A 47 -6.91 12.27 -17.39
C ASP A 47 -6.55 10.79 -17.19
N PHE A 48 -5.47 10.34 -17.83
CA PHE A 48 -4.87 9.02 -17.56
C PHE A 48 -3.92 9.14 -16.36
N TYR A 49 -3.95 8.17 -15.44
CA TYR A 49 -3.07 8.15 -14.27
C TYR A 49 -2.23 6.88 -14.18
N ALA A 50 -1.00 7.03 -13.67
CA ALA A 50 -0.15 5.92 -13.26
C ALA A 50 0.05 5.98 -11.74
N LEU A 51 -0.44 4.97 -11.04
CA LEU A 51 -0.56 4.89 -9.59
C LEU A 51 0.19 3.66 -9.06
N PRO A 52 1.31 3.84 -8.34
CA PRO A 52 1.97 2.78 -7.60
C PRO A 52 1.06 2.25 -6.49
N LEU A 53 0.73 0.96 -6.55
CA LEU A 53 -0.12 0.29 -5.57
C LEU A 53 0.22 -1.20 -5.53
N ASP A 54 0.76 -1.63 -4.39
CA ASP A 54 0.92 -3.05 -4.08
C ASP A 54 -0.41 -3.61 -3.57
N LYS A 55 -0.95 -4.57 -4.32
CA LYS A 55 -2.25 -5.20 -4.06
C LYS A 55 -2.15 -6.49 -3.24
N THR A 56 -0.93 -6.90 -2.88
CA THR A 56 -0.66 -8.21 -2.26
C THR A 56 -0.77 -8.20 -0.76
N GLY A 57 -0.84 -7.03 -0.12
CA GLY A 57 -0.94 -6.92 1.32
C GLY A 57 -0.95 -5.49 1.83
N PHE A 58 -0.51 -5.32 3.06
CA PHE A 58 -0.63 -4.08 3.81
C PHE A 58 0.65 -3.75 4.58
N LYS A 59 0.76 -2.49 4.99
CA LYS A 59 1.68 -2.05 6.03
C LYS A 59 0.93 -1.73 7.31
N ALA A 60 1.59 -1.96 8.44
CA ALA A 60 1.11 -1.45 9.71
C ALA A 60 1.39 0.05 9.87
N TYR A 61 0.67 0.70 10.79
CA TYR A 61 0.82 2.12 11.10
C TYR A 61 1.79 2.32 12.28
N TYR A 62 2.79 3.16 12.04
CA TYR A 62 3.67 3.76 13.05
C TYR A 62 3.70 5.27 12.77
N SER A 63 3.52 6.11 13.77
CA SER A 63 3.55 7.57 13.56
C SER A 63 4.88 8.06 13.00
N SER A 64 5.99 7.42 13.39
CA SER A 64 7.35 7.72 12.93
C SER A 64 7.62 7.36 11.46
N GLU A 65 6.85 6.42 10.88
CA GLU A 65 7.06 5.91 9.52
C GLU A 65 5.93 6.32 8.56
N TYR A 66 4.90 6.99 9.06
CA TYR A 66 3.73 7.36 8.28
C TYR A 66 4.09 8.27 7.10
N CYS A 67 3.84 7.79 5.88
CA CYS A 67 4.25 8.41 4.63
C CYS A 67 5.76 8.75 4.52
N ALA A 68 6.64 8.05 5.27
CA ALA A 68 8.08 8.30 5.25
C ALA A 68 8.72 8.00 3.88
N SER A 69 9.80 8.72 3.56
CA SER A 69 10.59 8.50 2.35
C SER A 69 11.28 7.15 2.37
N GLN A 70 11.49 6.60 1.17
CA GLN A 70 12.12 5.32 0.92
C GLN A 70 13.64 5.38 1.15
N GLU A 71 14.06 5.52 2.41
CA GLU A 71 15.48 5.59 2.77
C GLU A 71 16.05 4.28 3.32
N SER A 72 15.21 3.31 3.72
CA SER A 72 15.74 2.02 4.18
C SER A 72 16.15 1.14 3.00
N GLU A 73 17.30 0.47 3.14
CA GLU A 73 17.86 -0.47 2.15
C GLU A 73 17.06 -1.79 2.04
N TYR A 74 16.02 -1.95 2.86
CA TYR A 74 15.24 -3.19 2.96
C TYR A 74 13.90 -3.14 2.22
N SER A 75 13.39 -4.33 1.89
CA SER A 75 12.14 -4.63 1.19
C SER A 75 10.89 -4.31 2.00
N TYR A 76 10.81 -3.09 2.52
CA TYR A 76 9.58 -2.57 3.10
C TYR A 76 8.57 -2.41 1.96
N LYS A 77 7.35 -2.92 2.12
CA LYS A 77 6.29 -2.85 1.09
C LYS A 77 5.72 -1.44 0.96
N TYR A 78 6.55 -0.46 0.63
CA TYR A 78 6.23 0.96 0.70
C TYR A 78 5.08 1.38 -0.21
N LEU A 79 4.75 0.58 -1.24
CA LEU A 79 3.59 0.79 -2.12
C LEU A 79 2.30 0.14 -1.64
N SER A 80 2.33 -0.62 -0.54
CA SER A 80 1.14 -1.21 0.07
C SER A 80 0.33 -0.13 0.81
N PRO A 81 -1.00 -0.24 0.88
CA PRO A 81 -1.81 0.59 1.77
C PRO A 81 -1.44 0.38 3.23
N THR A 82 -1.42 1.45 4.00
CA THR A 82 -1.22 1.43 5.46
C THR A 82 -2.57 1.22 6.16
N ILE A 83 -2.63 0.25 7.06
CA ILE A 83 -3.78 -0.02 7.92
C ILE A 83 -3.89 1.10 8.94
N MET A 84 -4.95 1.89 8.88
CA MET A 84 -5.22 2.96 9.83
C MET A 84 -6.32 2.51 10.78
N LEU A 85 -5.94 2.17 12.01
CA LEU A 85 -6.87 1.72 13.03
C LEU A 85 -7.05 2.79 14.09
N LYS A 86 -8.30 3.20 14.31
CA LYS A 86 -8.65 4.21 15.32
C LYS A 86 -9.51 3.58 16.41
N ASP A 87 -9.11 3.72 17.67
CA ASP A 87 -9.95 3.41 18.82
C ASP A 87 -11.01 4.50 18.96
N ASN A 88 -12.29 4.16 18.77
CA ASN A 88 -13.37 5.16 18.85
C ASN A 88 -13.58 5.68 20.27
N SER A 89 -13.20 4.92 21.31
CA SER A 89 -13.33 5.35 22.71
C SER A 89 -12.30 6.42 23.07
N LYS A 90 -11.06 6.27 22.58
CA LYS A 90 -9.94 7.21 22.82
C LYS A 90 -9.81 8.28 21.74
N ASN A 91 -10.50 8.11 20.62
CA ASN A 91 -10.41 8.97 19.44
C ASN A 91 -8.97 9.10 18.89
N GLN A 92 -8.16 8.05 19.03
CA GLN A 92 -6.74 8.02 18.67
C GLN A 92 -6.42 6.88 17.72
N PHE A 93 -5.47 7.10 16.81
CA PHE A 93 -4.90 6.02 16.02
C PHE A 93 -4.02 5.13 16.90
N ILE A 94 -4.11 3.83 16.66
CA ILE A 94 -3.38 2.81 17.38
C ILE A 94 -2.15 2.47 16.54
N GLU A 95 -0.98 2.54 17.15
CA GLU A 95 0.24 2.04 16.53
C GLU A 95 0.30 0.52 16.63
N ALA A 96 0.85 -0.11 15.60
CA ALA A 96 1.16 -1.52 15.68
C ALA A 96 2.34 -1.77 16.62
N SER A 97 2.45 -3.01 17.08
CA SER A 97 3.64 -3.54 17.71
C SER A 97 4.34 -4.49 16.75
N SER A 98 5.67 -4.60 16.83
CA SER A 98 6.44 -5.55 16.03
C SER A 98 6.92 -6.70 16.90
N LYS A 99 7.00 -7.90 16.31
CA LYS A 99 7.68 -9.05 16.89
C LYS A 99 8.57 -9.71 15.86
N MET A 100 9.72 -10.19 16.31
CA MET A 100 10.52 -11.15 15.56
C MET A 100 10.13 -12.55 15.99
N MET A 101 9.78 -13.43 15.05
CA MET A 101 9.53 -14.83 15.31
C MET A 101 10.88 -15.49 15.58
N ASP A 102 11.02 -16.12 16.75
CA ASP A 102 12.19 -16.95 17.06
C ASP A 102 12.21 -18.12 16.08
N LEU A 103 13.04 -17.99 15.03
CA LEU A 103 13.28 -19.08 14.09
C LEU A 103 14.15 -20.13 14.79
N VAL A 104 13.51 -21.08 15.47
CA VAL A 104 14.18 -22.32 15.91
C VAL A 104 14.81 -22.96 14.68
N GLU A 105 16.13 -23.18 14.72
CA GLU A 105 16.96 -23.59 13.56
C GLU A 105 16.38 -24.77 12.75
N ASN A 106 15.69 -25.70 13.41
CA ASN A 106 15.13 -26.90 12.78
C ASN A 106 13.91 -26.66 11.86
N TYR A 107 13.25 -25.50 11.95
CA TYR A 107 12.10 -25.17 11.08
C TYR A 107 12.47 -24.28 9.90
N LYS A 108 13.73 -23.82 9.80
CA LYS A 108 14.18 -22.96 8.69
C LYS A 108 13.91 -23.61 7.33
N ASP A 109 14.21 -24.90 7.17
CA ASP A 109 14.15 -25.55 5.85
C ASP A 109 12.71 -25.89 5.40
N GLU A 110 11.84 -26.28 6.33
CA GLU A 110 10.45 -26.64 6.05
C GLU A 110 9.58 -25.39 5.79
N TYR A 111 9.80 -24.31 6.55
CA TYR A 111 9.13 -23.03 6.32
C TYR A 111 9.62 -22.32 5.04
N SER A 112 10.89 -22.51 4.67
CA SER A 112 11.45 -21.97 3.42
C SER A 112 10.85 -22.59 2.16
N LYS A 113 10.45 -23.87 2.22
CA LYS A 113 9.85 -24.58 1.09
C LYS A 113 8.39 -24.19 0.83
N ASN A 114 7.64 -23.79 1.85
CA ASN A 114 6.19 -23.59 1.75
C ASN A 114 5.73 -22.22 1.21
N MET A 115 6.65 -21.26 0.96
CA MET A 115 6.30 -19.92 0.40
C MET A 115 6.89 -19.63 -1.00
N GLY A 116 7.26 -20.66 -1.77
CA GLY A 116 7.14 -20.63 -3.24
C GLY A 116 8.23 -19.92 -4.06
N PHE A 117 9.23 -19.26 -3.48
CA PHE A 117 10.44 -18.84 -4.19
C PHE A 117 11.66 -18.95 -3.26
N SER A 118 12.69 -19.66 -3.68
CA SER A 118 13.99 -19.61 -3.02
C SER A 118 14.61 -18.22 -3.19
N ASP A 119 15.33 -17.72 -2.18
CA ASP A 119 16.00 -16.40 -2.24
C ASP A 119 16.87 -16.27 -3.51
N LYS A 120 17.44 -17.39 -3.98
CA LYS A 120 18.19 -17.50 -5.23
C LYS A 120 17.36 -17.17 -6.48
N GLU A 121 16.13 -17.62 -6.58
CA GLU A 121 15.26 -17.33 -7.74
C GLU A 121 14.90 -15.84 -7.80
N LYS A 122 14.64 -15.22 -6.64
CA LYS A 122 14.39 -13.78 -6.55
C LYS A 122 15.65 -12.99 -6.96
N GLU A 123 16.82 -13.39 -6.48
CA GLU A 123 18.09 -12.79 -6.88
C GLU A 123 18.34 -12.90 -8.40
N GLU A 124 18.14 -14.08 -8.99
CA GLU A 124 18.28 -14.28 -10.43
C GLU A 124 17.31 -13.41 -11.24
N LEU A 125 16.05 -13.31 -10.80
CA LEU A 125 15.03 -12.49 -11.43
C LEU A 125 15.45 -11.01 -11.45
N ILE A 126 15.93 -10.51 -10.31
CA ILE A 126 16.41 -9.12 -10.18
C ILE A 126 17.67 -8.90 -11.01
N LEU A 127 18.61 -9.85 -11.05
CA LEU A 127 19.80 -9.77 -11.90
C LEU A 127 19.43 -9.69 -13.38
N LYS A 128 18.51 -10.55 -13.84
CA LYS A 128 17.98 -10.51 -15.21
C LYS A 128 17.28 -9.17 -15.49
N TRP A 129 16.50 -8.65 -14.55
CA TRP A 129 15.82 -7.36 -14.67
C TRP A 129 16.80 -6.18 -14.77
N LYS A 130 17.82 -6.17 -13.90
CA LYS A 130 18.90 -5.20 -13.88
C LYS A 130 19.59 -5.11 -15.24
N ASN A 131 20.00 -6.26 -15.78
CA ASN A 131 20.70 -6.34 -17.06
C ASN A 131 19.79 -5.89 -18.22
N LYS A 132 18.53 -6.35 -18.25
CA LYS A 132 17.54 -5.99 -19.27
C LYS A 132 17.24 -4.48 -19.33
N ASN A 133 17.26 -3.80 -18.19
CA ASN A 133 16.93 -2.37 -18.08
C ASN A 133 18.17 -1.48 -17.90
N SER A 134 19.38 -2.04 -17.97
CA SER A 134 20.66 -1.33 -17.82
C SER A 134 20.76 -0.52 -16.51
N ILE A 135 20.30 -1.10 -15.41
CA ILE A 135 20.33 -0.49 -14.08
C ILE A 135 21.68 -0.79 -13.41
N GLN A 136 22.27 0.20 -12.74
CA GLN A 136 23.65 0.13 -12.24
C GLN A 136 23.80 -0.81 -11.03
N THR A 137 22.92 -0.70 -10.04
CA THR A 137 23.02 -1.45 -8.78
C THR A 137 21.86 -2.44 -8.61
N ILE A 138 22.07 -3.47 -7.79
CA ILE A 138 21.01 -4.45 -7.46
C ILE A 138 19.89 -3.78 -6.67
N SER A 139 20.20 -2.94 -5.69
CA SER A 139 19.20 -2.19 -4.92
C SER A 139 18.30 -1.32 -5.82
N ALA A 140 18.90 -0.54 -6.74
CA ALA A 140 18.11 0.24 -7.70
C ALA A 140 17.26 -0.66 -8.62
N ALA A 141 17.76 -1.84 -9.01
CA ALA A 141 17.00 -2.78 -9.81
C ALA A 141 15.82 -3.40 -9.04
N GLN A 142 15.98 -3.67 -7.73
CA GLN A 142 14.91 -4.13 -6.85
C GLN A 142 13.81 -3.08 -6.71
N LYS A 143 14.19 -1.83 -6.40
CA LYS A 143 13.24 -0.71 -6.30
C LYS A 143 12.50 -0.47 -7.60
N ASN A 144 13.22 -0.42 -8.73
CA ASN A 144 12.64 -0.30 -10.06
C ASN A 144 11.68 -1.47 -10.39
N TYR A 145 12.10 -2.71 -10.13
CA TYR A 145 11.28 -3.89 -10.39
C TYR A 145 9.98 -3.83 -9.58
N TYR A 146 10.07 -3.55 -8.29
CA TYR A 146 8.91 -3.44 -7.41
C TYR A 146 7.96 -2.33 -7.86
N LEU A 147 8.48 -1.13 -8.19
CA LEU A 147 7.67 -0.04 -8.70
C LEU A 147 6.95 -0.39 -10.01
N VAL A 148 7.67 -0.94 -10.99
CA VAL A 148 7.09 -1.22 -12.31
C VAL A 148 6.02 -2.31 -12.24
N ASN A 149 6.20 -3.34 -11.40
CA ASN A 149 5.23 -4.42 -11.26
C ASN A 149 4.00 -4.03 -10.42
N ASN A 150 4.11 -2.99 -9.60
CA ASN A 150 3.00 -2.44 -8.82
C ASN A 150 2.41 -1.17 -9.43
N LEU A 151 2.76 -0.83 -10.68
CA LEU A 151 2.21 0.35 -11.34
C LEU A 151 0.83 0.05 -11.93
N VAL A 152 -0.22 0.64 -11.37
CA VAL A 152 -1.57 0.58 -11.90
C VAL A 152 -1.77 1.73 -12.89
N LEU A 153 -2.19 1.39 -14.10
CA LEU A 153 -2.51 2.35 -15.14
C LEU A 153 -4.03 2.51 -15.23
N LEU A 154 -4.53 3.69 -14.90
CA LEU A 154 -5.95 4.01 -14.89
C LEU A 154 -6.29 4.96 -16.03
N ARG A 155 -7.23 4.54 -16.88
CA ARG A 155 -7.88 5.41 -17.86
C ARG A 155 -8.86 6.36 -17.18
N PRO A 156 -9.29 7.42 -17.87
CA PRO A 156 -10.38 8.28 -17.40
C PRO A 156 -11.58 7.47 -16.91
N ASN A 157 -12.07 7.78 -15.71
CA ASN A 157 -13.25 7.14 -15.10
C ASN A 157 -13.14 5.62 -14.90
N GLU A 158 -11.94 5.04 -15.06
CA GLU A 158 -11.71 3.61 -14.88
C GLU A 158 -11.68 3.26 -13.40
N GLU A 159 -12.21 2.08 -13.12
CA GLU A 159 -12.32 1.49 -11.80
C GLU A 159 -11.68 0.11 -11.84
N ILE A 160 -10.87 -0.19 -10.83
CA ILE A 160 -10.33 -1.52 -10.61
C ILE A 160 -10.76 -2.02 -9.24
N ASP A 161 -11.03 -3.32 -9.17
CA ASP A 161 -11.39 -4.01 -7.93
C ASP A 161 -10.42 -5.16 -7.72
N TYR A 162 -10.07 -5.40 -6.45
CA TYR A 162 -9.36 -6.60 -6.05
C TYR A 162 -9.71 -6.99 -4.62
N ASN A 163 -9.63 -8.28 -4.34
CA ASN A 163 -9.79 -8.80 -2.99
C ASN A 163 -8.42 -9.05 -2.37
N VAL A 164 -8.29 -8.76 -1.07
CA VAL A 164 -7.06 -9.00 -0.31
C VAL A 164 -7.43 -9.36 1.13
N GLU A 165 -6.73 -10.35 1.68
CA GLU A 165 -6.88 -10.73 3.08
C GLU A 165 -6.11 -9.76 3.97
N LEU A 166 -6.82 -9.17 4.93
CA LEU A 166 -6.27 -8.40 6.01
C LEU A 166 -6.16 -9.30 7.24
N ASP A 167 -4.96 -9.47 7.77
CA ASP A 167 -4.70 -10.09 9.06
C ASP A 167 -4.01 -9.07 9.99
N MET A 168 -4.75 -8.48 10.91
CA MET A 168 -4.21 -7.50 11.86
C MET A 168 -3.34 -8.12 12.96
N THR A 169 -3.22 -9.45 13.01
CA THR A 169 -2.43 -10.17 14.02
C THR A 169 -1.06 -10.63 13.51
N GLY A 170 -0.81 -10.51 12.22
CA GLY A 170 0.41 -10.98 11.56
C GLY A 170 0.65 -10.31 10.21
N ILE A 171 0.96 -9.01 10.24
CA ILE A 171 1.26 -8.20 9.06
C ILE A 171 2.75 -8.36 8.74
N PRO A 172 3.16 -8.93 7.60
CA PRO A 172 4.57 -9.07 7.29
C PRO A 172 5.24 -7.70 7.12
N ARG A 173 6.28 -7.42 7.90
CA ARG A 173 7.00 -6.12 7.86
C ARG A 173 7.97 -6.04 6.69
N LEU A 174 8.66 -7.14 6.42
CA LEU A 174 9.60 -7.30 5.31
C LEU A 174 9.20 -8.51 4.46
N ASP A 175 9.70 -8.53 3.21
CA ASP A 175 9.70 -9.77 2.42
C ASP A 175 10.61 -10.88 3.02
N ILE A 176 11.37 -10.55 4.07
CA ILE A 176 12.32 -11.45 4.73
C ILE A 176 11.67 -12.04 5.99
N LYS A 177 11.94 -13.31 6.25
CA LYS A 177 11.31 -14.12 7.31
C LYS A 177 11.52 -13.53 8.69
N GLY A 178 10.45 -13.53 9.49
CA GLY A 178 10.51 -13.44 10.94
C GLY A 178 9.96 -12.15 11.52
N GLU A 179 9.88 -11.05 10.78
CA GLU A 179 9.36 -9.79 11.32
C GLU A 179 7.89 -9.55 10.94
N TYR A 180 7.05 -9.47 11.96
CA TYR A 180 5.63 -9.22 11.81
C TYR A 180 5.17 -8.08 12.70
N ASP A 181 4.38 -7.20 12.13
CA ASP A 181 3.63 -6.19 12.85
C ASP A 181 2.24 -6.74 13.22
N TYR A 182 1.68 -6.28 14.33
CA TYR A 182 0.38 -6.70 14.80
C TYR A 182 -0.29 -5.63 15.67
N TYR A 183 -1.62 -5.63 15.69
CA TYR A 183 -2.42 -4.76 16.53
C TYR A 183 -2.97 -5.52 17.73
N PHE A 184 -2.82 -4.93 18.91
CA PHE A 184 -3.56 -5.37 20.10
C PHE A 184 -5.00 -4.84 20.01
N LEU A 185 -5.94 -5.75 19.80
CA LEU A 185 -7.36 -5.45 19.78
C LEU A 185 -7.97 -5.88 21.11
N ASP A 186 -8.79 -5.01 21.69
CA ASP A 186 -9.56 -5.22 22.91
C ASP A 186 -11.07 -5.29 22.57
N HIS A 187 -11.93 -5.34 23.59
CA HIS A 187 -13.40 -5.27 23.46
C HIS A 187 -13.93 -3.87 23.08
N ASN A 188 -13.12 -3.05 22.39
CA ASN A 188 -13.50 -1.72 21.94
C ASN A 188 -14.10 -1.74 20.53
N LYS A 189 -14.76 -0.63 20.18
CA LYS A 189 -15.19 -0.36 18.81
C LYS A 189 -14.08 0.39 18.09
N TYR A 190 -13.66 -0.15 16.95
CA TYR A 190 -12.61 0.42 16.12
C TYR A 190 -13.18 0.99 14.83
N ALA A 191 -12.49 1.95 14.26
CA ALA A 191 -12.68 2.47 12.92
C ALA A 191 -11.45 2.09 12.09
N LEU A 192 -11.66 1.31 11.02
CA LEU A 192 -10.63 0.94 10.07
C LEU A 192 -10.75 1.77 8.79
N SER A 193 -9.63 2.32 8.34
CA SER A 193 -9.42 2.82 6.98
C SER A 193 -8.06 2.39 6.44
N LEU A 194 -7.83 2.64 5.16
CA LEU A 194 -6.55 2.45 4.51
C LEU A 194 -6.06 3.80 3.97
N ASP A 195 -4.80 4.10 4.22
CA ASP A 195 -4.12 5.26 3.65
C ASP A 195 -3.03 4.78 2.69
N LEU A 196 -3.03 5.27 1.45
CA LEU A 196 -1.98 5.04 0.46
C LEU A 196 -1.19 6.33 0.25
N CYS A 197 0.04 6.38 0.74
CA CYS A 197 0.95 7.49 0.53
C CYS A 197 1.88 7.21 -0.64
N ILE A 198 1.90 8.10 -1.64
CA ILE A 198 2.79 8.00 -2.80
C ILE A 198 3.58 9.31 -2.89
N LEU A 199 4.86 9.23 -2.60
CA LEU A 199 5.77 10.35 -2.72
C LEU A 199 6.23 10.51 -4.18
N GLU A 200 6.34 11.74 -4.65
CA GLU A 200 6.74 12.03 -6.05
C GLU A 200 8.11 11.44 -6.41
N ASN A 201 9.01 11.35 -5.43
CA ASN A 201 10.36 10.80 -5.62
C ASN A 201 10.36 9.30 -5.93
N VAL A 202 9.27 8.56 -5.69
CA VAL A 202 9.18 7.13 -6.04
C VAL A 202 9.44 6.90 -7.53
N TYR A 203 9.01 7.83 -8.38
CA TYR A 203 9.20 7.74 -9.82
C TYR A 203 10.63 8.04 -10.28
N MET A 204 11.53 8.44 -9.37
CA MET A 204 12.97 8.54 -9.66
C MET A 204 13.56 7.17 -9.98
N ASP A 205 12.98 6.09 -9.43
CA ASP A 205 13.43 4.73 -9.69
C ASP A 205 13.14 4.25 -11.12
N LEU A 206 12.23 4.92 -11.86
CA LEU A 206 11.95 4.57 -13.26
C LEU A 206 13.10 4.95 -14.20
N THR A 207 13.44 4.04 -15.12
CA THR A 207 14.38 4.35 -16.20
C THR A 207 13.80 5.35 -17.18
N LYS A 208 14.66 6.05 -17.94
CA LYS A 208 14.21 6.96 -19.01
C LYS A 208 13.24 6.28 -19.97
N ARG A 209 13.54 5.05 -20.40
CA ARG A 209 12.67 4.27 -21.31
C ARG A 209 11.29 3.99 -20.70
N GLN A 210 11.21 3.72 -19.40
CA GLN A 210 9.93 3.50 -18.72
C GLN A 210 9.14 4.80 -18.57
N LYS A 211 9.80 5.91 -18.22
CA LYS A 211 9.17 7.26 -18.18
C LYS A 211 8.59 7.65 -19.53
N GLU A 212 9.33 7.39 -20.62
CA GLU A 212 8.85 7.60 -21.99
C GLU A 212 7.56 6.85 -22.30
N LYS A 213 7.45 5.57 -21.88
CA LYS A 213 6.22 4.78 -22.04
C LYS A 213 5.04 5.33 -21.23
N LEU A 214 5.32 6.05 -20.14
CA LEU A 214 4.33 6.62 -19.25
C LEU A 214 3.96 8.06 -19.58
N LYS A 215 4.54 8.68 -20.63
CA LYS A 215 4.31 10.09 -20.99
C LYS A 215 2.84 10.51 -21.11
N LYS A 216 1.96 9.60 -21.49
CA LYS A 216 0.51 9.86 -21.61
C LYS A 216 -0.23 9.85 -20.27
N TYR A 217 0.40 9.38 -19.20
CA TYR A 217 -0.16 9.26 -17.86
C TYR A 217 0.38 10.37 -16.95
N LYS A 218 -0.49 10.95 -16.14
CA LYS A 218 -0.09 11.75 -14.97
C LYS A 218 0.40 10.79 -13.89
N LEU A 219 1.58 11.07 -13.36
CA LEU A 219 2.14 10.32 -12.22
C LEU A 219 1.45 10.83 -10.95
N TYR A 220 0.76 9.95 -10.23
CA TYR A 220 0.05 10.35 -9.02
C TYR A 220 1.04 10.57 -7.86
N GLY A 221 0.97 11.74 -7.22
CA GLY A 221 1.66 12.04 -5.97
C GLY A 221 0.67 12.55 -4.93
N GLY A 222 0.78 12.07 -3.69
CA GLY A 222 -0.08 12.46 -2.58
C GLY A 222 -0.57 11.29 -1.73
N THR A 223 -1.52 11.57 -0.86
CA THR A 223 -2.16 10.58 0.01
C THR A 223 -3.59 10.34 -0.44
N ILE A 224 -3.94 9.08 -0.68
CA ILE A 224 -5.31 8.63 -0.91
C ILE A 224 -5.80 7.97 0.37
N LYS A 225 -6.93 8.43 0.91
CA LYS A 225 -7.57 7.84 2.08
C LYS A 225 -8.82 7.10 1.66
N SER A 226 -9.03 5.91 2.20
CA SER A 226 -10.27 5.18 1.99
C SER A 226 -11.42 5.74 2.82
N ASN A 227 -12.64 5.31 2.50
CA ASN A 227 -13.72 5.32 3.48
C ASN A 227 -13.35 4.51 4.73
N THR A 228 -14.10 4.75 5.80
CA THR A 228 -13.93 4.07 7.09
C THR A 228 -15.06 3.06 7.30
N PHE A 229 -14.75 1.89 7.85
CA PHE A 229 -15.77 1.02 8.44
C PHE A 229 -15.52 0.83 9.93
N SER A 230 -16.60 0.67 10.70
CA SER A 230 -16.51 0.40 12.12
C SER A 230 -16.71 -1.08 12.41
N PHE A 231 -15.96 -1.61 13.37
CA PHE A 231 -16.11 -3.00 13.83
C PHE A 231 -15.82 -3.12 15.33
N GLU A 232 -16.26 -4.22 15.92
CA GLU A 232 -15.86 -4.65 17.26
C GLU A 232 -15.10 -5.97 17.11
N ALA A 233 -13.92 -6.09 17.74
CA ALA A 233 -13.04 -7.22 17.47
C ALA A 233 -13.62 -8.56 17.96
N TYR A 234 -14.31 -8.55 19.11
CA TYR A 234 -14.78 -9.75 19.81
C TYR A 234 -16.30 -9.94 19.82
N LYS A 235 -17.03 -9.31 18.89
CA LYS A 235 -18.45 -9.62 18.60
C LYS A 235 -18.58 -10.14 17.18
#